data_AF-A0AAW4WVG3-F1
#
_entry.id   AF-A0AAW4WVG3-F1
#
_cell.length_a   1.000
_cell.length_b   1.000
_cell.length_c   1.000
_cell.angle_alpha   90.00
_cell.angle_beta   90.00
_cell.angle_gamma   90.00
#
_symmetry.space_group_name_H-M   'P 1'
#
loop_
_entity.id
_entity.type
_entity.pdbx_description
1 polymer ?
#
loop_
_entity_poly.entity_id
_entity_poly.type
_entity_poly.pdbx_seq_one_letter_code
_entity_poly.pdbx_strand_id
1 'polypeptide(L)' 'KVTLGPKGRNVVLDKTYGAPTSTNDGVSIAKEIDLEDPYERIGAELVKEVAKKTDDVAGDGTTIATVLAQSLVHEGL' A
#
# COMPACT_ATOMS: atom_id res chain seq x y z
N LYS A 1 -0.88 0.75 -6.07
CA LYS A 1 -0.89 1.23 -7.48
C LYS A 1 -2.02 0.62 -8.32
N VAL A 2 -2.17 -0.71 -8.38
CA VAL A 2 -3.21 -1.35 -9.23
C VAL A 2 -4.65 -1.05 -8.81
N THR A 3 -4.85 -0.65 -7.56
CA THR A 3 -6.13 -0.24 -6.96
C THR A 3 -6.50 1.22 -7.22
N LEU A 4 -5.61 2.02 -7.82
CA LEU A 4 -5.84 3.46 -7.96
C LEU A 4 -6.93 3.76 -9.00
N GLY A 5 -7.86 4.65 -8.63
CA GLY A 5 -8.85 5.25 -9.51
C GLY A 5 -10.14 4.42 -9.70
N PRO A 6 -11.11 4.95 -10.47
CA PRO A 6 -12.44 4.35 -10.60
C PRO A 6 -12.46 3.00 -11.34
N LYS A 7 -11.37 2.65 -12.02
CA LYS A 7 -11.16 1.32 -12.64
C LYS A 7 -10.05 0.53 -11.93
N GLY A 8 -9.83 0.81 -10.65
CA GLY A 8 -8.90 0.08 -9.80
C GLY A 8 -9.25 -1.41 -9.77
N ARG A 9 -8.22 -2.26 -9.77
CA ARG A 9 -8.38 -3.71 -9.70
C ARG A 9 -8.43 -4.18 -8.26
N ASN A 10 -9.16 -5.26 -8.01
CA ASN A 10 -9.12 -5.94 -6.72
C ASN A 10 -7.79 -6.67 -6.54
N VAL A 11 -7.31 -6.68 -5.31
CA VAL A 11 -6.19 -7.48 -4.84
C VAL A 11 -6.75 -8.57 -3.95
N VAL A 12 -6.25 -9.79 -4.15
CA VAL A 12 -6.61 -10.95 -3.33
C VAL A 12 -5.54 -11.11 -2.26
N LEU A 13 -5.97 -11.03 -1.01
CA LEU A 13 -5.15 -11.21 0.17
C LEU A 13 -5.38 -12.62 0.70
N ASP A 14 -4.30 -13.37 0.81
CA ASP A 14 -4.35 -14.67 1.46
C ASP A 14 -4.52 -14.50 2.97
N LYS A 15 -5.16 -15.46 3.62
CA LYS A 15 -5.38 -15.46 5.07
C LYS A 15 -4.90 -16.78 5.64
N THR A 16 -4.25 -16.71 6.81
CA THR A 16 -3.78 -17.91 7.53
C THR A 16 -4.91 -18.88 7.89
N TYR A 17 -6.16 -18.40 7.95
CA TYR A 17 -7.34 -19.22 8.18
C TYR A 17 -8.57 -18.67 7.44
N GLY A 18 -9.35 -19.56 6.82
CA GLY A 18 -10.59 -19.23 6.12
C GLY A 18 -10.41 -18.94 4.63
N ALA A 19 -11.41 -18.28 4.03
CA ALA A 19 -11.37 -17.90 2.62
C ALA A 19 -10.51 -16.63 2.40
N PRO A 20 -9.85 -16.51 1.23
CA PRO A 20 -9.07 -15.32 0.90
C PRO A 20 -9.96 -14.09 0.83
N THR A 21 -9.39 -12.92 1.10
CA THR A 21 -10.11 -11.64 1.09
C THR A 21 -9.78 -10.85 -0.18
N SER A 22 -10.80 -10.56 -0.97
CA SER A 22 -10.68 -9.66 -2.12
C SER A 22 -11.00 -8.24 -1.70
N THR A 23 -10.08 -7.31 -1.91
CA THR A 23 -10.28 -5.89 -1.59
C THR A 23 -9.62 -4.98 -2.63
N ASN A 24 -10.17 -3.79 -2.83
CA ASN A 24 -9.54 -2.70 -3.58
C ASN A 24 -9.06 -1.56 -2.65
N ASP A 25 -9.22 -1.70 -1.34
CA ASP A 25 -8.78 -0.71 -0.37
C ASP A 25 -7.25 -0.71 -0.22
N GLY A 26 -6.64 0.42 -0.59
CA GLY A 26 -5.19 0.60 -0.53
C GLY A 26 -4.61 0.52 0.88
N VAL A 27 -5.36 0.94 1.90
CA VAL A 27 -4.88 0.91 3.31
C VAL A 27 -4.81 -0.53 3.81
N SER A 28 -5.87 -1.30 3.60
CA SER A 28 -5.91 -2.72 3.95
C SER A 28 -4.81 -3.50 3.23
N ILE A 29 -4.60 -3.24 1.93
CA ILE A 29 -3.55 -3.92 1.16
C ILE A 29 -2.17 -3.54 1.68
N ALA A 30 -1.91 -2.25 1.95
CA ALA A 30 -0.61 -1.80 2.45
C ALA A 30 -0.22 -2.47 3.77
N LYS A 31 -1.20 -2.74 4.65
CA LYS A 31 -0.96 -3.42 5.94
C LYS A 31 -0.45 -4.86 5.78
N GLU A 32 -0.90 -5.57 4.75
CA GLU A 32 -0.56 -6.98 4.51
C GLU A 32 0.78 -7.18 3.77
N ILE A 33 1.40 -6.12 3.23
CA ILE A 33 2.67 -6.24 2.50
C ILE A 33 3.79 -6.53 3.49
N ASP A 34 4.32 -7.75 3.54
CA ASP A 34 5.56 -8.06 4.27
C ASP A 34 6.61 -8.61 3.30
N LEU A 35 7.85 -8.16 3.43
CA LEU A 35 8.96 -8.53 2.55
C LEU A 35 10.03 -9.25 3.36
N GLU A 36 10.54 -10.36 2.82
CA GLU A 36 11.53 -11.18 3.51
C GLU A 36 12.89 -10.48 3.62
N ASP A 37 13.28 -9.72 2.59
CA ASP A 37 14.53 -8.97 2.60
C ASP A 37 14.45 -7.79 3.59
N PRO A 38 15.37 -7.68 4.56
CA PRO A 38 15.31 -6.62 5.57
C PRO A 38 15.40 -5.21 5.01
N TYR A 39 16.18 -4.98 3.94
CA TYR A 39 16.35 -3.66 3.35
C TYR A 39 15.11 -3.25 2.56
N GLU A 40 14.55 -4.17 1.77
CA GLU A 40 13.29 -3.93 1.07
C GLU A 40 12.14 -3.70 2.05
N ARG A 41 12.08 -4.48 3.14
CA ARG A 41 11.06 -4.32 4.18
C ARG A 41 11.12 -2.96 4.84
N ILE A 42 12.32 -2.46 5.17
CA ILE A 42 12.46 -1.09 5.71
C ILE A 42 11.87 -0.06 4.75
N GLY A 43 12.18 -0.17 3.45
CA GLY A 43 11.61 0.72 2.43
C GLY A 43 10.07 0.62 2.35
N ALA A 44 9.54 -0.60 2.38
CA ALA A 44 8.10 -0.84 2.38
C ALA A 44 7.41 -0.25 3.62
N GLU A 45 7.97 -0.44 4.81
CA GLU A 45 7.43 0.13 6.07
C GLU A 45 7.41 1.65 6.05
N LEU A 46 8.45 2.29 5.51
CA LEU A 46 8.47 3.76 5.35
C LEU A 46 7.32 4.25 4.46
N VAL A 47 7.05 3.55 3.35
CA VAL A 47 5.96 3.90 2.43
C VAL A 47 4.59 3.62 3.06
N LYS A 48 4.45 2.55 3.86
CA LYS A 48 3.22 2.27 4.63
C LYS A 48 2.91 3.39 5.62
N GLU A 49 3.92 3.91 6.31
CA GLU A 49 3.75 5.04 7.23
C GLU A 49 3.25 6.30 6.53
N VAL A 50 3.71 6.57 5.30
CA VAL A 50 3.18 7.67 4.47
C VAL A 50 1.68 7.46 4.17
N ALA A 51 1.30 6.25 3.75
CA ALA A 51 -0.09 5.92 3.45
C ALA A 51 -0.98 6.07 4.70
N LYS A 52 -0.53 5.53 5.84
CA LYS A 52 -1.26 5.56 7.12
C LYS A 52 -1.47 6.99 7.62
N LYS A 53 -0.43 7.83 7.61
CA LYS A 53 -0.56 9.25 8.02
C LYS A 53 -1.51 10.03 7.13
N THR A 54 -1.53 9.70 5.83
CA THR A 54 -2.48 10.30 4.89
C THR A 54 -3.91 9.92 5.25
N ASP A 55 -4.15 8.64 5.55
CA ASP A 55 -5.46 8.14 6.03
C ASP A 55 -5.88 8.81 7.34
N ASP A 56 -4.98 8.85 8.34
CA ASP A 56 -5.27 9.36 9.69
C ASP A 56 -5.68 10.84 9.68
N VAL A 57 -5.16 11.63 8.74
CA VAL A 57 -5.42 13.08 8.65
C VAL A 57 -6.52 13.42 7.64
N ALA A 58 -6.49 12.81 6.45
CA ALA A 58 -7.36 13.16 5.34
C ALA A 58 -8.51 12.17 5.11
N GLY A 59 -8.40 10.93 5.60
CA GLY A 59 -9.38 9.86 5.40
C GLY A 59 -9.50 9.30 3.98
N ASP A 60 -8.65 9.77 3.05
CA ASP A 60 -8.56 9.32 1.66
C ASP A 60 -7.18 9.72 1.09
N GLY A 61 -6.86 9.26 -0.12
CA GLY A 61 -5.65 9.65 -0.85
C GLY A 61 -4.44 8.75 -0.57
N THR A 62 -4.61 7.70 0.23
CA THR A 62 -3.55 6.74 0.60
C THR A 62 -2.86 6.14 -0.62
N THR A 63 -3.63 5.73 -1.63
CA THR A 63 -3.09 5.13 -2.85
C THR A 63 -2.32 6.16 -3.69
N ILE A 64 -2.74 7.43 -3.70
CA ILE A 64 -2.03 8.52 -4.38
C ILE A 64 -0.72 8.82 -3.65
N ALA A 65 -0.76 8.97 -2.33
CA ALA A 65 0.40 9.23 -1.50
C ALA A 65 1.49 8.17 -1.67
N THR A 66 1.12 6.88 -1.67
CA THR A 66 2.04 5.77 -1.94
C THR A 66 2.69 5.84 -3.33
N VAL A 67 1.90 6.16 -4.36
CA VAL A 67 2.42 6.27 -5.73
C VAL A 67 3.34 7.47 -5.87
N LEU A 68 3.00 8.61 -5.27
CA LEU A 68 3.86 9.80 -5.28
C LEU A 68 5.15 9.56 -4.51
N ALA A 69 5.09 8.93 -3.33
CA ALA A 69 6.27 8.59 -2.55
C ALA A 69 7.23 7.68 -3.34
N GLN A 70 6.69 6.66 -4.02
CA GLN A 70 7.48 5.82 -4.92
C GLN A 70 8.15 6.65 -6.03
N SER A 71 7.40 7.51 -6.72
CA SER A 71 7.94 8.33 -7.80
C SER A 71 9.04 9.29 -7.31
N LEU A 72 8.85 9.94 -6.17
CA LEU A 72 9.83 10.86 -5.60
C LEU A 72 11.14 10.15 -5.23
N VAL A 73 11.06 8.94 -4.64
CA VAL A 73 12.24 8.14 -4.34
C VAL A 73 12.93 7.68 -5.63
N HIS A 74 12.16 7.25 -6.63
CA HIS A 74 12.72 6.77 -7.89
C HIS A 74 13.44 7.87 -8.68
N GLU A 75 12.85 9.06 -8.78
CA GLU A 75 13.47 10.20 -9.49
C GLU A 75 14.65 10.81 -8.72
N GLY A 76 14.73 10.57 -7.41
CA GLY A 76 15.80 11.08 -6.55
C GLY A 76 17.04 10.18 -6.45
N LEU A 77 16.97 8.94 -6.96
CA LEU A 77 18.04 7.94 -6.97
C LEU A 77 18.69 7.83 -8.35
#